data_AF-A0A167Q9V5-F1
#
_entry.id   AF-A0A167Q9V5-F1
#
_cell.length_a   1.000
_cell.length_b   1.000
_cell.length_c   1.000
_cell.angle_alpha   90.00
_cell.angle_beta   90.00
_cell.angle_gamma   90.00
#
_symmetry.space_group_name_H-M   'P 1'
#
loop_
_entity.id
_entity.type
_entity.pdbx_description
1 polymer ?
#
loop_
_entity_poly.entity_id
_entity_poly.type
_entity_poly.pdbx_seq_one_letter_code
_entity_poly.pdbx_strand_id
1 'polypeptide(L)' 'TQRVRYLLRFFYDCQEIYYFDSDLGKFVAVTPL' A
#
# COMPACT_ATOMS: atom_id res chain seq x y z
N THR A 1 10.65 22.23 -3.61
CA THR A 1 10.94 20.79 -3.80
C THR A 1 9.64 20.07 -4.07
N GLN A 2 9.62 19.07 -4.95
CA GLN A 2 8.39 18.32 -5.29
C GLN A 2 8.23 17.16 -4.30
N ARG A 3 7.00 16.92 -3.81
CA ARG A 3 6.70 15.78 -2.93
C ARG A 3 6.43 14.55 -3.78
N VAL A 4 7.27 13.52 -3.63
CA VAL A 4 7.09 12.22 -4.29
C VAL A 4 6.45 11.26 -3.30
N ARG A 5 5.44 10.51 -3.76
CA ARG A 5 4.80 9.45 -2.98
C ARG A 5 5.15 8.10 -3.58
N TYR A 6 5.71 7.22 -2.76
CA TYR A 6 5.98 5.83 -3.12
C TYR A 6 4.86 4.93 -2.57
N LEU A 7 4.37 4.03 -3.42
CA LEU A 7 3.23 3.18 -3.14
C LEU A 7 3.52 1.78 -3.68
N LEU A 8 3.56 0.78 -2.79
CA LEU A 8 3.80 -0.62 -3.12
C LEU A 8 2.56 -1.44 -2.77
N ARG A 9 1.94 -2.08 -3.76
CA ARG A 9 0.69 -2.83 -3.60
C ARG A 9 0.92 -4.32 -3.76
N PHE A 10 0.25 -5.10 -2.91
CA PHE A 10 0.30 -6.54 -2.92
C PHE A 10 -1.08 -7.10 -3.26
N PHE A 11 -1.08 -8.02 -4.23
CA PHE A 11 -2.28 -8.66 -4.73
C PHE A 11 -2.21 -10.16 -4.48
N TYR A 12 -3.36 -10.74 -4.13
CA TYR A 12 -3.60 -12.17 -4.10
C TYR A 12 -4.89 -12.45 -4.88
N ASP A 13 -4.85 -13.38 -5.84
CA ASP A 13 -6.00 -13.70 -6.69
C ASP A 13 -6.65 -12.46 -7.35
N CYS A 14 -5.82 -11.58 -7.90
CA CYS A 14 -6.24 -10.30 -8.48
C CYS A 14 -6.91 -9.31 -7.49
N GLN A 15 -6.95 -9.63 -6.20
CA GLN A 15 -7.48 -8.78 -5.13
C GLN A 15 -6.33 -8.13 -4.34
N GLU A 16 -6.39 -6.81 -4.13
CA GLU A 16 -5.42 -6.12 -3.29
C GLU A 16 -5.63 -6.50 -1.82
N ILE A 17 -4.56 -6.94 -1.17
CA ILE A 17 -4.61 -7.41 0.23
C ILE A 17 -4.01 -6.39 1.19
N TYR A 18 -2.91 -5.73 0.80
CA TYR A 18 -2.28 -4.66 1.56
C TYR A 18 -1.36 -3.80 0.69
N TYR A 19 -1.01 -2.62 1.18
CA TYR A 19 -0.02 -1.76 0.55
C TYR A 19 0.89 -1.07 1.56
N PHE A 20 2.08 -0.68 1.12
CA PHE A 20 2.96 0.25 1.84
C PHE A 20 2.76 1.67 1.31
N ASP A 21 2.63 2.64 2.22
CA ASP A 21 2.53 4.06 1.90
C ASP A 21 3.69 4.83 2.53
N SER A 22 4.52 5.47 1.70
CA SER A 22 5.63 6.28 2.19
C SER A 22 5.21 7.51 2.97
N ASP A 23 4.01 8.04 2.71
CA ASP A 23 3.50 9.19 3.46
C ASP A 23 3.05 8.80 4.88
N LEU A 24 2.62 7.54 5.09
CA LEU A 24 2.23 7.01 6.40
C LEU A 24 3.36 6.25 7.11
N GLY A 25 4.36 5.77 6.36
CA GLY A 25 5.48 4.98 6.88
C GLY A 25 5.07 3.59 7.39
N LYS A 26 3.95 3.03 6.91
CA LYS A 26 3.42 1.75 7.39
C LYS A 26 2.72 0.95 6.31
N PHE A 27 2.53 -0.33 6.60
CA PHE A 27 1.64 -1.20 5.84
C PHE A 27 0.19 -0.98 6.26
N VAL A 28 -0.71 -0.91 5.28
CA VAL A 28 -2.15 -0.75 5.47
C VAL A 28 -2.84 -1.96 4.88
N ALA A 29 -3.61 -2.68 5.71
CA ALA A 29 -4.46 -3.76 5.25
C ALA A 29 -5.67 -3.19 4.51
N VAL A 30 -5.97 -3.74 3.32
CA VAL A 30 -7.14 -3.34 2.51
C VAL A 30 -8.33 -4.22 2.83
N THR A 31 -8.08 -5.53 2.99
CA THR A 31 -9.09 -6.52 3.34
C THR A 31 -8.77 -7.13 4.70
N PRO A 32 -9.74 -7.19 5.64
CA PRO A 32 -9.64 -8.13 6.75
C PRO A 32 -9.82 -9.53 6.17
N LEU A 33 -8.80 -10.39 6.33
CA LEU A 33 -8.90 -11.82 6.04
C LEU A 33 -9.98 -12.47 6.92
#